data_AF-A0A3M8B6Z1-F1
#
_entry.id   AF-A0A3M8B6Z1-F1
#
_cell.length_a   1.000
_cell.length_b   1.000
_cell.length_c   1.000
_cell.angle_alpha   90.00
_cell.angle_beta   90.00
_cell.angle_gamma   90.00
#
_symmetry.space_group_name_H-M   'P 1'
#
loop_
_entity.id
_entity.type
_entity.pdbx_description
1 polymer ?
#
loop_
_entity_poly.entity_id
_entity_poly.type
_entity_poly.pdbx_seq_one_letter_code
_entity_poly.pdbx_strand_id
1 'polypeptide(L)' 'MGNVDFASLPWNLFWVGVAYFLITGAFFCIGFMRLVSQRVKSGIVCMVIAVISGGFFLHYLFTHHI' A
#
# COMPACT_ATOMS: atom_id res chain seq x y z
N MET A 1 -4.60 -20.65 15.64
CA MET A 1 -3.94 -19.61 14.81
C MET A 1 -3.03 -20.35 13.86
N GLY A 2 -3.36 -20.41 12.57
CA GLY A 2 -2.58 -21.16 11.58
C GLY A 2 -1.20 -20.54 11.41
N ASN A 3 -0.17 -21.38 11.35
CA ASN A 3 1.19 -20.97 11.03
C ASN A 3 1.19 -20.45 9.59
N VAL A 4 1.21 -19.12 9.42
CA VAL A 4 1.32 -18.49 8.10
C VAL A 4 2.76 -18.70 7.66
N ASP A 5 2.99 -19.74 6.85
CA ASP A 5 4.34 -20.16 6.46
C ASP A 5 4.86 -19.25 5.33
N PHE A 6 5.35 -18.07 5.73
CA PHE A 6 5.93 -17.06 4.83
C PHE A 6 7.13 -17.58 4.03
N ALA A 7 7.70 -18.76 4.37
CA ALA A 7 8.76 -19.41 3.61
C ALA A 7 8.27 -19.95 2.25
N SER A 8 6.96 -20.16 2.09
CA SER A 8 6.34 -20.63 0.84
C SER A 8 5.86 -19.49 -0.08
N LEU A 9 5.94 -18.23 0.38
CA LEU A 9 5.54 -17.10 -0.44
C LEU A 9 6.49 -16.98 -1.65
N PRO A 10 5.98 -16.93 -2.89
CA PRO A 10 6.81 -16.77 -4.06
C PRO A 10 7.66 -15.51 -3.94
N TRP A 11 8.96 -15.59 -4.25
CA TRP A 11 9.87 -14.45 -4.20
C TRP A 11 9.35 -13.23 -4.97
N ASN A 12 8.63 -13.47 -6.08
CA ASN A 12 7.96 -12.41 -6.84
C ASN A 12 6.90 -11.66 -6.02
N LEU A 13 6.14 -12.34 -5.15
CA LEU A 13 5.11 -11.72 -4.34
C LEU A 13 5.70 -10.81 -3.27
N PHE A 14 6.87 -11.17 -2.72
CA PHE A 14 7.62 -10.31 -1.80
C PHE A 14 7.98 -8.99 -2.48
N TRP A 15 8.58 -9.02 -3.68
CA TRP A 15 8.92 -7.80 -4.42
C TRP A 15 7.72 -6.97 -4.84
N VAL A 16 6.61 -7.62 -5.21
CA VAL A 16 5.34 -6.93 -5.48
C VAL A 16 4.86 -6.20 -4.23
N GLY A 17 4.92 -6.83 -3.06
CA GLY A 17 4.57 -6.18 -1.79
C GLY A 17 5.46 -5.01 -1.45
N VAL A 18 6.78 -5.15 -1.61
CA VAL A 18 7.75 -4.06 -1.42
C VAL A 18 7.44 -2.89 -2.35
N ALA A 19 7.16 -3.15 -3.63
CA ALA A 19 6.81 -2.11 -4.60
C ALA A 19 5.49 -1.39 -4.23
N TYR A 20 4.45 -2.13 -3.83
CA TYR A 20 3.18 -1.55 -3.40
C TYR A 20 3.33 -0.71 -2.13
N PHE A 21 4.11 -1.16 -1.15
CA PHE A 21 4.39 -0.39 0.06
C PHE A 21 5.17 0.90 -0.25
N LEU A 22 6.16 0.84 -1.13
CA LEU A 22 6.91 2.02 -1.57
C LEU A 22 6.00 3.04 -2.28
N ILE A 23 5.17 2.58 -3.21
CA ILE A 23 4.24 3.45 -3.95
C ILE A 23 3.23 4.08 -2.98
N THR A 24 2.61 3.26 -2.14
CA THR A 24 1.63 3.71 -1.14
C THR A 24 2.24 4.72 -0.17
N GLY A 25 3.44 4.42 0.36
CA GLY A 25 4.18 5.31 1.24
C GLY A 25 4.55 6.63 0.57
N ALA A 26 5.03 6.60 -0.68
CA ALA A 26 5.36 7.81 -1.43
C ALA A 26 4.13 8.71 -1.65
N PHE A 27 3.00 8.13 -2.08
CA PHE A 27 1.75 8.88 -2.24
C PHE A 27 1.23 9.45 -0.92
N PHE A 28 1.37 8.72 0.18
CA PHE A 28 1.00 9.18 1.50
C PHE A 28 1.86 10.37 1.95
N CYS A 29 3.19 10.27 1.81
CA CYS A 29 4.12 11.37 2.13
C CYS A 29 3.85 12.62 1.28
N ILE A 30 3.64 12.46 -0.04
CA ILE A 30 3.29 13.57 -0.94
C ILE A 30 1.94 14.18 -0.56
N GLY A 31 0.94 13.35 -0.25
CA GLY A 31 -0.37 13.80 0.22
C GLY A 31 -0.28 14.60 1.51
N PHE A 32 0.54 14.14 2.46
CA PHE A 32 0.79 14.82 3.73
C PHE A 32 1.51 16.17 3.53
N MET A 33 2.56 16.21 2.71
CA MET A 33 3.23 17.48 2.35
C MET A 33 2.26 18.48 1.69
N ARG A 34 1.36 18.01 0.82
CA ARG A 34 0.35 18.86 0.17
C ARG A 34 -0.70 19.38 1.17
N LEU A 35 -1.08 18.58 2.17
CA LEU A 35 -1.95 19.02 3.27
C LEU A 35 -1.28 20.12 4.10
N VAL A 36 -0.01 19.94 4.46
CA VAL A 36 0.79 20.93 5.20
C VAL A 36 0.93 22.24 4.40
N SER A 37 1.07 22.13 3.07
CA SER A 37 1.15 23.28 2.16
C SER A 37 -0.21 23.96 1.86
N GLN A 38 -1.26 23.70 2.67
CA GLN A 38 -2.64 24.17 2.46
C GLN A 38 -3.29 23.78 1.12
N ARG A 39 -2.70 22.86 0.36
CA ARG A 39 -3.28 22.30 -0.88
C ARG A 39 -4.17 21.10 -0.55
N VAL A 40 -5.15 21.33 0.32
CA VAL A 40 -5.97 20.30 0.99
C VAL A 40 -6.66 19.35 -0.01
N LYS A 41 -7.29 19.89 -1.07
CA LYS A 41 -7.95 19.07 -2.11
C LYS A 41 -6.97 18.11 -2.80
N SER A 42 -5.78 18.58 -3.13
CA SER A 42 -4.77 17.77 -3.82
C SER A 42 -4.11 16.75 -2.89
N GLY A 43 -3.96 17.09 -1.60
CA GLY A 43 -3.46 16.16 -0.58
C GLY A 43 -4.42 15.03 -0.28
N ILE A 44 -5.72 15.33 -0.14
CA ILE A 44 -6.78 14.32 0.07
C ILE A 44 -6.82 13.32 -1.08
N VAL A 45 -6.76 13.78 -2.34
CA VAL A 45 -6.76 12.89 -3.51
C VAL A 45 -5.56 11.92 -3.46
N CYS A 46 -4.36 12.42 -3.14
CA CYS A 46 -3.18 11.55 -3.00
C CYS A 46 -3.31 10.55 -1.85
N MET A 47 -3.89 10.95 -0.72
CA MET A 47 -4.11 10.04 0.41
C MET A 47 -5.15 8.97 0.09
N VAL A 48 -6.25 9.32 -0.59
CA VAL A 48 -7.27 8.35 -1.02
C VAL A 48 -6.66 7.32 -1.97
N ILE A 49 -5.83 7.75 -2.92
CA ILE A 49 -5.12 6.84 -3.84
C ILE A 49 -4.18 5.91 -3.07
N ALA A 50 -3.45 6.40 -2.07
CA ALA A 50 -2.60 5.58 -1.22
C ALA A 50 -3.41 4.50 -0.47
N VAL A 51 -4.53 4.88 0.15
CA VAL A 51 -5.41 3.94 0.88
C VAL A 51 -5.98 2.89 -0.05
N ILE A 52 -6.45 3.26 -1.25
CA ILE A 52 -6.97 2.32 -2.24
C ILE A 52 -5.87 1.35 -2.69
N SER A 53 -4.66 1.86 -2.96
CA SER A 53 -3.52 1.03 -3.39
C SER A 53 -3.13 0.00 -2.33
N GLY A 54 -2.99 0.44 -1.07
CA GLY A 54 -2.66 -0.46 0.04
C GLY A 54 -3.78 -1.46 0.34
N GLY A 55 -5.04 -1.01 0.34
CA GLY A 55 -6.20 -1.86 0.57
C GLY A 55 -6.37 -2.93 -0.50
N PHE A 56 -6.17 -2.58 -1.77
CA PHE A 56 -6.24 -3.52 -2.89
C PHE A 56 -5.13 -4.58 -2.81
N PHE A 57 -3.91 -4.17 -2.43
CA PHE A 57 -2.80 -5.09 -2.23
C PHE A 57 -3.08 -6.07 -1.09
N LEU A 58 -3.56 -5.59 0.06
CA LEU A 58 -3.95 -6.44 1.18
C LEU A 58 -5.06 -7.42 0.77
N HIS A 59 -6.11 -6.93 0.09
CA HIS A 59 -7.19 -7.79 -0.39
C HIS A 59 -6.68 -8.89 -1.34
N TYR A 60 -5.80 -8.55 -2.28
CA TYR A 60 -5.18 -9.52 -3.18
C TYR A 60 -4.38 -10.58 -2.42
N LEU A 61 -3.57 -10.15 -1.45
CA LEU A 61 -2.74 -11.04 -0.64
C LEU A 61 -3.59 -11.99 0.22
N PHE A 62 -4.65 -11.50 0.85
CA PHE A 62 -5.57 -12.33 1.64
C PHE A 62 -6.47 -13.25 0.80
N THR A 63 -6.81 -12.87 -0.44
CA THR A 63 -7.72 -13.68 -1.28
C THR A 63 -6.98 -14.77 -2.06
N HIS A 64 -5.72 -14.53 -2.44
CA HIS A 64 -4.97 -15.46 -3.29
C HIS A 64 -3.90 -16.28 -2.56
N HIS A 65 -3.53 -15.90 -1.32
CA HIS A 65 -2.39 -16.51 -0.63
C HIS A 65 -2.64 -16.89 0.85
N ILE A 66 -3.85 -16.69 1.37
CA ILE A 66 -4.30 -17.13 2.71
C ILE A 66 -5.53 -18.01 2.52
#